data_AF-A0A0R0CPV6-F1
#
_entry.id   AF-A0A0R0CPV6-F1
#
_cell.length_a   1.000
_cell.length_b   1.000
_cell.length_c   1.000
_cell.angle_alpha   90.00
_cell.angle_beta   90.00
_cell.angle_gamma   90.00
#
_symmetry.space_group_name_H-M   'P 1'
#
loop_
_entity.id
_entity.type
_entity.pdbx_description
1 polymer ?
#
loop_
_entity_poly.entity_id
_entity_poly.type
_entity_poly.pdbx_seq_one_letter_code
_entity_poly.pdbx_strand_id
1 'polypeptide(L)'
;MLMAAERPDSLIGDEVVRTLGQQAQSSQVLAQVKDGQVTLSGDVPSSEAKHQVEAVVAAIEGVRKVVSHLHVDSGKRSFGAPGEAIRDNPDGRDDAQMGDIDLGKDG
;
A
#
# COMPACT_ATOMS: atom_id res chain seq x y z
N MET A 1 45.38 -0.07 -8.31
CA MET A 1 44.65 1.09 -7.77
C MET A 1 43.43 1.26 -8.66
N LEU A 2 42.16 1.13 -8.27
CA LEU A 2 41.43 1.01 -7.00
C LEU A 2 39.99 0.56 -7.47
N MET A 3 39.33 -0.47 -6.96
CA MET A 3 38.35 -0.43 -5.86
C MET A 3 37.71 -1.83 -5.76
N ALA A 4 37.37 -2.24 -4.54
CA ALA A 4 37.04 -3.60 -4.14
C ALA A 4 35.80 -4.20 -4.84
N ALA A 5 35.81 -5.53 -4.90
CA ALA A 5 34.76 -6.41 -5.37
C ALA A 5 33.51 -6.35 -4.46
N GLU A 6 32.68 -5.33 -4.63
CA GLU A 6 31.31 -5.27 -4.11
C GLU A 6 30.38 -5.29 -5.33
N ARG A 7 29.38 -6.19 -5.36
CA ARG A 7 28.40 -6.21 -6.45
C ARG A 7 27.77 -4.82 -6.54
N PRO A 8 27.85 -4.09 -7.67
CA PRO A 8 27.27 -2.76 -7.78
C PRO A 8 25.78 -2.80 -7.46
N ASP A 9 25.24 -1.74 -6.84
CA ASP A 9 23.85 -1.68 -6.40
C ASP A 9 22.85 -1.96 -7.53
N SER A 10 23.24 -1.72 -8.79
CA SER A 10 22.48 -2.08 -9.97
C SER A 10 22.28 -3.59 -10.13
N LEU A 11 23.27 -4.43 -9.79
CA LEU A 11 23.10 -5.88 -9.76
C LEU A 11 22.26 -6.35 -8.57
N ILE A 12 22.41 -5.69 -7.42
CA ILE A 12 21.57 -5.99 -6.24
C ILE A 12 20.11 -5.64 -6.59
N GLY A 13 19.87 -4.47 -7.19
CA GLY A 13 18.55 -4.02 -7.62
C GLY A 13 17.92 -4.96 -8.66
N ASP A 14 18.68 -5.39 -9.67
CA ASP A 14 18.18 -6.36 -10.67
C ASP A 14 17.79 -7.69 -10.02
N GLU A 15 18.64 -8.24 -9.15
CA GLU A 15 18.34 -9.48 -8.43
C GLU A 15 17.11 -9.35 -7.53
N VAL A 16 16.98 -8.22 -6.81
CA VAL A 16 15.80 -7.90 -6.00
C VAL A 16 14.55 -7.87 -6.88
N VAL A 17 14.54 -7.10 -7.98
CA VAL A 17 13.39 -6.99 -8.89
C VAL A 17 13.03 -8.36 -9.48
N ARG A 18 14.03 -9.13 -9.90
CA ARG A 18 13.84 -10.44 -10.52
C ARG A 18 13.24 -11.43 -9.53
N THR A 19 13.74 -11.43 -8.30
CA THR A 19 13.26 -12.31 -7.23
C THR A 19 11.86 -11.93 -6.76
N LEU A 20 11.58 -10.63 -6.61
CA LEU A 20 10.23 -10.14 -6.34
C LEU A 20 9.29 -10.50 -7.50
N GLY A 21 9.72 -10.34 -8.76
CA GLY A 21 8.91 -10.72 -9.92
C GLY A 21 8.52 -12.20 -9.97
N GLN A 22 9.31 -13.10 -9.38
CA GLN A 22 8.93 -14.51 -9.20
C GLN A 22 7.84 -14.69 -8.13
N GLN A 23 7.76 -13.78 -7.17
CA GLN A 23 6.71 -13.73 -6.15
C GLN A 23 5.51 -12.96 -6.72
N ALA A 24 4.52 -13.68 -7.24
CA ALA A 24 3.29 -13.10 -7.80
C ALA A 24 2.53 -12.15 -6.84
N GLN A 25 2.86 -12.19 -5.55
CA GLN A 25 2.30 -11.37 -4.48
C GLN A 25 2.94 -9.97 -4.36
N SER A 26 3.89 -9.61 -5.23
CA SER A 26 4.67 -8.36 -5.14
C SER A 26 4.42 -7.36 -6.27
N SER A 27 3.38 -7.55 -7.09
CA SER A 27 3.10 -6.70 -8.27
C SER A 27 2.91 -5.20 -7.96
N GLN A 28 2.67 -4.83 -6.69
CA GLN A 28 2.55 -3.43 -6.24
C GLN A 28 3.63 -3.03 -5.22
N VAL A 29 4.71 -3.81 -5.13
CA VAL A 29 5.82 -3.54 -4.20
C VAL A 29 6.95 -2.84 -4.96
N LEU A 30 7.29 -1.64 -4.50
CA LEU A 30 8.43 -0.86 -4.93
C LEU A 30 9.66 -1.24 -4.08
N ALA A 31 10.77 -1.54 -4.74
CA ALA A 31 12.06 -1.79 -4.11
C ALA A 31 13.08 -0.72 -4.53
N GLN A 32 13.79 -0.15 -3.56
CA GLN A 32 14.88 0.81 -3.80
C GLN A 32 16.15 0.33 -3.11
N VAL A 33 17.27 0.34 -3.82
CA VAL A 33 18.58 -0.04 -3.28
C VAL A 33 19.48 1.19 -3.23
N LYS A 34 20.12 1.42 -2.08
CA LYS A 34 21.06 2.52 -1.88
C LYS A 34 22.16 2.12 -0.91
N ASP A 35 23.40 2.05 -1.39
CA ASP A 35 24.59 1.70 -0.56
C ASP A 35 24.41 0.35 0.17
N GLY A 36 23.88 -0.65 -0.53
CA GLY A 36 23.54 -1.95 0.06
C GLY A 36 22.37 -1.95 1.07
N GLN A 37 21.66 -0.83 1.24
CA GLN A 37 20.40 -0.77 1.97
C GLN A 37 19.21 -0.91 1.02
N VAL A 38 18.35 -1.90 1.25
CA VAL A 38 17.14 -2.15 0.46
C VAL A 38 15.92 -1.63 1.21
N THR A 39 15.15 -0.76 0.58
CA THR A 39 13.88 -0.25 1.09
C THR A 39 12.73 -0.80 0.26
N LEU A 40 11.78 -1.44 0.92
CA LEU A 40 10.60 -2.06 0.32
C LEU A 40 9.36 -1.27 0.73
N SER A 41 8.49 -0.92 -0.23
CA SER A 41 7.29 -0.11 0.04
C SER A 41 6.16 -0.53 -0.89
N GLY A 42 4.94 -0.63 -0.36
CA GLY A 42 3.77 -1.05 -1.12
C GLY A 42 2.86 -1.98 -0.33
N ASP A 43 1.92 -2.61 -1.03
CA ASP A 43 0.89 -3.47 -0.44
C ASP A 43 1.17 -4.93 -0.73
N VAL A 44 0.96 -5.78 0.28
CA VAL A 44 1.11 -7.23 0.19
C VAL A 44 -0.16 -7.93 0.69
N PRO A 45 -0.52 -9.08 0.10
CA PRO A 45 -1.79 -9.76 0.41
C PRO A 45 -1.87 -10.36 1.82
N SER A 46 -0.72 -10.70 2.42
CA SER A 46 -0.65 -11.39 3.71
C SER A 46 0.64 -11.05 4.46
N SER A 47 0.63 -11.18 5.79
CA SER A 47 1.85 -11.08 6.62
C SER A 47 2.90 -12.13 6.25
N GLU A 48 2.49 -13.33 5.82
CA GLU A 48 3.42 -14.33 5.29
C GLU A 48 4.16 -13.81 4.06
N ALA A 49 3.44 -13.20 3.11
CA ALA A 49 4.05 -12.60 1.92
C ALA A 49 5.04 -11.48 2.30
N LYS A 50 4.67 -10.63 3.28
CA LYS A 50 5.57 -9.62 3.84
C LYS A 50 6.87 -10.24 4.34
N HIS A 51 6.76 -11.27 5.19
CA HIS A 51 7.90 -11.90 5.84
C HIS A 51 8.78 -12.66 4.83
N GLN A 52 8.15 -13.32 3.84
CA GLN A 52 8.83 -14.00 2.75
C GLN A 52 9.67 -13.00 1.94
N VAL A 53 9.07 -11.87 1.56
CA VAL A 53 9.74 -10.82 0.79
C VAL A 53 10.94 -10.25 1.57
N GLU A 54 10.78 -9.96 2.87
CA GLU A 54 11.87 -9.48 3.72
C GLU A 54 13.01 -10.51 3.84
N ALA A 55 12.68 -11.77 4.10
CA ALA A 55 13.67 -12.84 4.24
C ALA A 55 14.44 -13.09 2.95
N VAL A 56 13.75 -13.07 1.81
CA VAL A 56 14.35 -13.29 0.50
C VAL A 56 15.29 -12.13 0.12
N VAL A 57 14.89 -10.89 0.37
CA VAL A 57 15.75 -9.71 0.12
C VAL A 57 16.95 -9.70 1.07
N ALA A 58 16.76 -10.06 2.33
CA ALA A 58 17.86 -10.17 3.29
C ALA A 58 18.86 -11.29 2.94
N ALA A 59 18.44 -12.30 2.17
CA ALA A 59 19.30 -13.39 1.71
C ALA A 59 20.17 -13.01 0.50
N ILE A 60 19.95 -11.85 -0.14
CA ILE A 60 20.74 -11.42 -1.30
C ILE A 60 22.11 -10.93 -0.84
N GLU A 61 23.18 -11.47 -1.43
CA GLU A 61 24.54 -11.09 -1.06
C GLU A 61 24.81 -9.63 -1.47
N GLY A 62 25.31 -8.84 -0.51
CA GLY A 62 25.52 -7.39 -0.67
C GLY A 62 24.46 -6.55 0.03
N VAL A 63 23.33 -7.14 0.44
CA VAL A 63 22.34 -6.47 1.27
C VAL A 63 22.85 -6.37 2.71
N ARG A 64 23.14 -5.14 3.15
CA ARG A 64 23.59 -4.85 4.52
C ARG A 64 22.41 -4.58 5.45
N LYS A 65 21.31 -4.04 4.92
CA LYS A 65 20.13 -3.68 5.69
C LYS A 65 18.87 -3.72 4.84
N VAL A 66 17.78 -4.22 5.42
CA VAL A 66 16.45 -4.23 4.81
C VAL A 66 15.51 -3.35 5.64
N VAL A 67 14.77 -2.48 4.96
CA VAL A 67 13.76 -1.61 5.55
C VAL A 67 12.41 -1.93 4.91
N SER A 68 11.47 -2.41 5.70
CA SER A 68 10.14 -2.85 5.25
C SER A 68 9.07 -1.83 5.63
N HIS A 69 8.52 -1.15 4.62
CA HIS A 69 7.32 -0.32 4.72
C HIS A 69 6.15 -0.96 3.96
N LEU A 70 6.04 -2.28 4.05
CA LEU A 70 4.96 -3.05 3.42
C LEU A 70 3.70 -3.05 4.29
N HIS A 71 2.57 -2.69 3.69
CA HIS A 71 1.24 -2.77 4.29
C HIS A 71 0.57 -4.10 3.92
N VAL A 72 0.00 -4.79 4.91
CA VAL A 72 -0.72 -6.04 4.64
C VAL A 72 -2.17 -5.70 4.30
N ASP A 73 -2.50 -5.70 3.01
CA ASP A 73 -3.88 -5.56 2.51
C ASP A 73 -4.34 -6.87 1.88
N SER A 74 -5.16 -7.63 2.60
CA SER A 74 -5.68 -8.91 2.12
C SER A 74 -6.80 -8.79 1.08
N GLY A 75 -7.08 -7.60 0.55
CA GLY A 75 -8.17 -7.34 -0.39
C GLY A 75 -9.58 -7.69 0.15
N LYS A 76 -9.68 -8.09 1.41
CA LYS A 76 -10.92 -8.54 2.09
C LYS A 76 -11.71 -7.39 2.73
N ARG A 77 -11.31 -6.13 2.52
CA ARG A 77 -11.86 -4.97 3.26
C ARG A 77 -12.30 -3.79 2.38
N SER A 78 -11.82 -3.70 1.14
CA SER A 78 -12.14 -2.56 0.25
C SER A 78 -13.42 -2.74 -0.55
N PHE A 79 -13.98 -3.95 -0.52
CA PHE A 79 -15.36 -4.17 -0.87
C PHE A 79 -16.01 -4.64 0.42
N GLY A 80 -17.01 -3.90 0.93
CA GLY A 80 -18.00 -4.51 1.81
C GLY A 80 -18.55 -5.79 1.17
N ALA A 81 -19.34 -6.57 1.90
CA ALA A 81 -19.97 -7.75 1.32
C ALA A 81 -20.56 -7.42 -0.07
N PRO A 82 -20.39 -8.26 -1.11
CA PRO A 82 -20.95 -7.97 -2.42
C PRO A 82 -22.45 -7.71 -2.29
N GLY A 83 -22.87 -6.45 -2.45
CA GLY A 83 -24.26 -6.01 -2.21
C GLY A 83 -24.43 -4.82 -1.27
N GLU A 84 -23.40 -4.38 -0.54
CA GLU A 84 -23.50 -3.20 0.34
C GLU A 84 -23.26 -1.90 -0.45
N ALA A 85 -24.35 -1.31 -0.95
CA ALA A 85 -24.34 0.06 -1.43
C ALA A 85 -24.13 1.00 -0.23
N ILE A 86 -22.92 1.50 -0.04
CA ILE A 86 -22.66 2.56 0.95
C ILE A 86 -23.34 3.83 0.45
N ARG A 87 -24.54 4.10 0.99
CA ARG A 87 -25.16 5.43 1.00
C ARG A 87 -25.02 5.99 2.40
N ASP A 88 -23.80 6.31 2.79
CA ASP A 88 -23.61 7.26 3.88
C ASP A 88 -23.74 8.66 3.27
N ASN A 89 -24.97 9.17 3.24
CA ASN A 89 -25.22 10.60 3.19
C ASN A 89 -25.63 11.05 4.60
N PRO A 90 -24.67 11.33 5.51
CA PRO A 90 -24.97 11.61 6.91
C PRO A 90 -25.43 13.06 7.18
N ASP A 91 -25.65 13.91 6.19
CA ASP A 91 -26.13 15.28 6.42
C ASP A 91 -27.15 15.70 5.36
N GLY A 92 -28.40 15.29 5.60
CA GLY A 92 -29.59 15.91 5.05
C GLY A 92 -30.43 16.38 6.22
N ARG A 93 -29.96 17.42 6.92
CA ARG A 93 -30.79 18.12 7.89
C ARG A 93 -31.89 18.84 7.13
N ASP A 94 -32.94 18.09 6.82
CA ASP A 94 -34.21 18.57 6.31
C ASP A 94 -35.02 19.19 7.46
N ASP A 95 -34.37 20.08 8.24
CA ASP A 95 -35.05 21.03 9.11
C ASP A 95 -35.64 22.13 8.20
N ALA A 96 -36.53 21.73 7.29
CA ALA A 96 -37.46 22.64 6.65
C ALA A 96 -38.44 23.08 7.73
N GLN A 97 -38.01 24.05 8.52
CA GLN A 97 -38.84 24.76 9.47
C GLN A 97 -39.97 25.39 8.67
N MET A 98 -41.14 24.74 8.71
CA MET A 98 -42.41 25.31 8.28
C MET A 98 -42.65 26.56 9.11
N GLY A 99 -42.19 27.70 8.60
CA GLY A 99 -42.71 28.99 8.98
C GLY A 99 -44.15 29.04 8.51
N ASP A 100 -45.07 28.86 9.44
CA ASP A 100 -46.46 29.29 9.34
C ASP A 100 -46.49 30.71 8.75
N ILE A 101 -46.89 30.82 7.47
CA ILE A 101 -47.10 32.11 6.83
C ILE A 101 -48.56 32.46 7.13
N ASP A 102 -48.75 33.30 8.14
CA ASP A 102 -50.02 33.90 8.51
C ASP A 102 -50.63 34.63 7.30
N LEU A 103 -51.72 34.08 6.76
CA LEU A 103 -52.50 34.65 5.67
C LEU A 103 -53.60 35.56 6.25
N GLY A 104 -53.17 36.68 6.84
CA GLY A 104 -54.02 37.85 7.07
C GLY A 104 -53.92 38.81 5.88
N LYS A 105 -54.81 38.69 4.90
CA LYS A 105 -55.14 39.77 3.95
C LYS A 105 -56.65 39.90 3.81
N ASP A 106 -57.18 40.69 4.72
CA ASP A 106 -58.26 41.65 4.57
C ASP A 106 -58.63 41.98 3.11
N GLY A 107 -59.91 41.77 2.81
CA GLY A 107 -60.67 42.27 1.68
C GLY A 107 -62.12 42.44 2.11
#